data_AF-A0A820AIT9-F1
#
_entry.id   AF-A0A820AIT9-F1
#
_cell.length_a   1.000
_cell.length_b   1.000
_cell.length_c   1.000
_cell.angle_alpha   90.00
_cell.angle_beta   90.00
_cell.angle_gamma   90.00
#
_symmetry.space_group_name_H-M   'P 1'
#
loop_
_entity.id
_entity.type
_entity.pdbx_description
1 polymer ?
#
loop_
_entity_poly.entity_id
_entity_poly.type
_entity_poly.pdbx_seq_one_letter_code
_entity_poly.pdbx_strand_id
1 'polypeptide(L)'
;MLRIQQQASLSVLLKESVPLKQIHVDARLRSFAADVTLTQVFQNDESVPIEAVYCYVSELDLLHCDEKPTIRFVIPTTIAPRYSPAERGIASPGGTQANYVQSAPYTIKFDCQVDKLDQHVACISSPSHPIMVDFNDEDFFLVTLSKQDTQLDRDIIIDIELSKTRTNTIVAIEKSALMVSFMPNEEDCQRGSNNAMNEFLFVIDCSGSMKDDNKIGLARKAMLLFLKGLPVKCHFNIIRFGSNFLPLFGDQVTREYNEMNTSQAEALIQGMEADLGGTELLEPLRWLKKNHPPVGCVRQVFLLTDGEVSNVDQVINLCHEMASSTRIFSFGLGHSASTL
;
A
#
# COMPACT_ATOMS: atom_id res chain seq x y z
N MET A 1 -3.65 -9.94 19.55
CA MET A 1 -3.39 -9.19 18.30
C MET A 1 -2.05 -9.70 17.78
N LEU A 2 -2.09 -10.73 16.93
CA LEU A 2 -0.92 -11.48 16.50
C LEU A 2 -0.17 -10.68 15.43
N ARG A 3 1.06 -10.26 15.74
CA ARG A 3 1.98 -9.65 14.77
C ARG A 3 3.00 -10.70 14.35
N ILE A 4 3.19 -10.83 13.03
CA ILE A 4 4.15 -11.73 12.39
C ILE A 4 5.47 -10.97 12.33
N GLN A 5 6.56 -11.52 12.87
CA GLN A 5 7.92 -11.06 12.59
C GLN A 5 8.79 -12.26 12.22
N GLN A 6 9.64 -12.08 11.21
CA GLN A 6 10.60 -13.08 10.76
C GLN A 6 11.79 -13.13 11.73
N GLN A 7 12.18 -14.33 12.15
CA GLN A 7 13.44 -14.50 12.85
C GLN A 7 14.55 -14.45 11.78
N ALA A 8 15.27 -13.33 11.69
CA ALA A 8 16.46 -13.25 10.85
C ALA A 8 17.53 -14.18 11.45
N SER A 9 17.67 -15.38 10.90
CA SER A 9 18.76 -16.30 11.26
C SER A 9 19.57 -16.68 10.03
N LEU A 10 20.89 -16.64 10.18
CA LEU A 10 21.80 -17.26 9.24
C LEU A 10 21.78 -18.76 9.49
N SER A 11 21.55 -19.55 8.44
CA SER A 11 21.64 -21.00 8.50
C SER A 11 22.96 -21.45 7.87
N VAL A 12 23.76 -22.20 8.63
CA VAL A 12 24.99 -22.81 8.13
C VAL A 12 24.63 -24.09 7.35
N LEU A 13 25.53 -24.58 6.48
CA LEU A 13 25.39 -25.82 5.70
C LEU A 13 24.97 -27.06 6.53
N LEU A 14 25.15 -27.02 7.86
CA LEU A 14 24.76 -28.06 8.82
C LEU A 14 23.37 -27.86 9.48
N LYS A 15 22.56 -26.89 9.01
CA LYS A 15 21.20 -26.53 9.52
C LYS A 15 21.14 -26.00 10.96
N GLU A 16 22.27 -25.61 11.55
CA GLU A 16 22.26 -24.88 12.82
C GLU A 16 21.95 -23.40 12.58
N SER A 17 21.04 -22.85 13.39
CA SER A 17 20.60 -21.46 13.32
C SER A 17 21.51 -20.59 14.16
N VAL A 18 22.15 -19.61 13.53
CA VAL A 18 22.97 -18.61 14.24
C VAL A 18 22.04 -17.49 14.73
N PRO A 19 21.89 -17.28 16.06
CA PRO A 19 20.93 -16.32 16.57
C PRO A 19 21.40 -14.88 16.36
N LEU A 20 20.46 -14.00 16.02
CA LEU A 20 20.70 -12.57 15.93
C LEU A 20 20.95 -12.00 17.34
N LYS A 21 22.00 -11.20 17.49
CA LYS A 21 22.39 -10.57 18.76
C LYS A 21 21.96 -9.12 18.83
N GLN A 22 22.17 -8.37 17.75
CA GLN A 22 21.91 -6.93 17.70
C GLN A 22 21.58 -6.49 16.29
N ILE A 23 20.70 -5.48 16.19
CA ILE A 23 20.46 -4.73 14.95
C ILE A 23 20.95 -3.31 15.15
N HIS A 24 21.63 -2.77 14.14
CA HIS A 24 21.93 -1.36 14.06
C HIS A 24 21.36 -0.79 12.76
N VAL A 25 20.61 0.30 12.88
CA VAL A 25 20.08 1.06 11.75
C VAL A 25 20.72 2.44 11.78
N ASP A 26 21.39 2.79 10.69
CA ASP A 26 21.84 4.12 10.36
C ASP A 26 20.99 4.61 9.19
N ALA A 27 20.28 5.71 9.38
CA ALA A 27 19.42 6.29 8.36
C ALA A 27 19.72 7.76 8.17
N ARG A 28 19.72 8.24 6.93
CA ARG A 28 19.80 9.66 6.60
C ARG A 28 18.64 10.07 5.71
N LEU A 29 17.75 10.86 6.27
CA LEU A 29 16.54 11.36 5.64
C LEU A 29 16.85 12.71 5.01
N ARG A 30 16.72 12.74 3.69
CA ARG A 30 16.87 13.94 2.87
C ARG A 30 15.58 14.15 2.09
N SER A 31 14.85 15.20 2.42
CA SER A 31 13.58 15.49 1.75
C SER A 31 12.57 14.34 1.90
N PHE A 32 12.23 13.63 0.81
CA PHE A 32 11.34 12.46 0.80
C PHE A 32 12.07 11.14 0.52
N ALA A 33 13.39 11.13 0.62
CA ALA A 33 14.19 9.93 0.48
C ALA A 33 14.93 9.65 1.78
N ALA A 34 15.15 8.37 2.06
CA ALA A 34 16.02 7.92 3.12
C ALA A 34 17.09 7.00 2.55
N ASP A 35 18.35 7.35 2.79
CA ASP A 35 19.46 6.40 2.67
C ASP A 35 19.49 5.57 3.96
N VAL A 36 19.35 4.25 3.85
CA VAL A 36 19.29 3.36 5.00
C VAL A 36 20.39 2.31 4.92
N THR A 37 21.15 2.18 6.00
CA THR A 37 22.07 1.08 6.25
C THR A 37 21.61 0.29 7.47
N LEU A 38 21.25 -0.97 7.26
CA LEU A 38 20.84 -1.90 8.30
C LEU A 38 21.92 -2.97 8.48
N THR A 39 22.47 -3.05 9.68
CA THR A 39 23.49 -4.02 10.07
C THR A 39 22.91 -4.99 11.08
N GLN A 40 22.98 -6.29 10.79
CA GLN A 40 22.61 -7.38 11.68
C GLN A 40 23.86 -8.06 12.18
N VAL A 41 24.05 -8.10 13.49
CA VAL A 41 25.18 -8.78 14.15
C VAL A 41 24.68 -10.08 14.76
N PHE A 42 25.32 -11.19 14.38
CA PHE A 42 24.95 -12.52 14.83
C PHE A 42 25.87 -13.01 15.94
N GLN A 43 25.32 -13.79 16.87
CA GLN A 43 26.13 -14.43 17.90
C GLN A 43 26.95 -15.56 17.29
N ASN A 44 28.26 -15.52 17.47
CA ASN A 44 29.16 -16.60 17.09
C ASN A 44 30.22 -16.82 18.17
N ASP A 45 30.89 -17.98 18.12
CA ASP A 45 32.00 -18.33 19.01
C ASP A 45 33.37 -17.94 18.41
N GLU A 46 33.36 -17.25 17.27
CA GLU A 46 34.55 -16.85 16.53
C GLU A 46 35.10 -15.51 17.02
N SER A 47 36.38 -15.24 16.74
CA SER A 47 37.01 -13.97 17.12
C SER A 47 36.53 -12.77 16.27
N VAL A 48 35.90 -13.03 15.12
CA VAL A 48 35.39 -12.04 14.18
C VAL A 48 33.86 -12.10 14.17
N PRO A 49 33.14 -10.98 14.37
CA PRO A 49 31.70 -10.98 14.30
C PRO A 49 31.20 -11.32 12.89
N ILE A 50 30.10 -12.06 12.82
CA ILE A 50 29.37 -12.30 11.56
C ILE A 50 28.31 -11.20 11.45
N GLU A 51 28.37 -10.45 10.35
CA GLU A 51 27.47 -9.33 10.09
C GLU A 51 26.82 -9.45 8.71
N ALA A 52 25.55 -9.06 8.63
CA ALA A 52 24.86 -8.82 7.36
C ALA A 52 24.52 -7.34 7.25
N VAL A 53 24.97 -6.70 6.17
CA VAL A 53 24.77 -5.27 5.93
C VAL A 53 23.90 -5.09 4.69
N TYR A 54 22.79 -4.37 4.86
CA TYR A 54 21.85 -4.03 3.81
C TYR A 54 21.84 -2.52 3.61
N CYS A 55 22.10 -2.07 2.39
CA CYS A 55 22.03 -0.66 2.02
C CYS A 55 20.94 -0.48 0.97
N TYR A 56 20.01 0.44 1.21
CA TYR A 56 18.94 0.74 0.28
C TYR A 56 18.47 2.20 0.40
N VAL A 57 17.83 2.69 -0.66
CA VAL A 57 17.12 3.97 -0.64
C VAL A 57 15.63 3.68 -0.50
N SER A 58 14.97 4.36 0.43
CA SER A 58 13.51 4.31 0.60
C SER A 58 12.88 5.63 0.22
N GLU A 59 11.79 5.58 -0.52
CA GLU A 59 10.86 6.72 -0.62
C GLU A 59 10.12 6.85 0.72
N LEU A 60 9.82 8.10 1.10
CA LEU A 60 9.09 8.45 2.32
C LEU A 60 7.66 8.87 1.96
N ASP A 61 6.70 8.45 2.78
CA ASP A 61 5.30 8.76 2.56
C ASP A 61 4.99 10.20 2.99
N LEU A 62 4.27 10.95 2.15
CA LEU A 62 3.69 12.23 2.53
C LEU A 62 2.24 12.05 3.00
N LEU A 63 2.02 12.22 4.29
CA LEU A 63 0.71 12.16 4.90
C LEU A 63 0.11 13.55 5.01
N HIS A 64 -1.14 13.67 4.60
CA HIS A 64 -1.95 14.87 4.76
C HIS A 64 -2.90 14.65 5.95
N CYS A 65 -2.36 14.72 7.17
CA CYS A 65 -3.14 14.65 8.41
C CYS A 65 -3.28 16.07 8.97
N ASP A 66 -4.48 16.50 9.33
CA ASP A 66 -4.78 17.64 10.21
C ASP A 66 -3.91 18.90 10.01
N GLU A 67 -4.25 19.69 8.97
CA GLU A 67 -3.69 21.02 8.64
C GLU A 67 -2.20 21.09 8.25
N LYS A 68 -1.37 20.09 8.60
CA LYS A 68 0.08 20.11 8.34
C LYS A 68 0.60 18.85 7.67
N PRO A 69 1.41 18.99 6.60
CA PRO A 69 2.00 17.83 5.94
C PRO A 69 3.00 17.14 6.87
N THR A 70 2.91 15.81 6.93
CA THR A 70 3.81 14.96 7.74
C THR A 70 4.52 13.98 6.84
N ILE A 71 5.85 13.96 6.88
CA ILE A 71 6.66 12.93 6.20
C ILE A 71 6.82 11.75 7.14
N ARG A 72 6.48 10.55 6.68
CA ARG A 72 6.61 9.32 7.46
C ARG A 72 7.73 8.44 6.91
N PHE A 73 8.65 8.08 7.79
CA PHE A 73 9.68 7.08 7.56
C PHE A 73 9.37 5.82 8.35
N VAL A 74 9.49 4.66 7.69
CA VAL A 74 9.20 3.36 8.29
C VAL A 74 10.39 2.43 8.08
N ILE A 75 10.90 1.86 9.17
CA ILE A 75 11.74 0.65 9.14
C ILE A 75 10.85 -0.55 9.43
N PRO A 76 10.52 -1.36 8.41
CA PRO A 76 9.72 -2.54 8.61
C PRO A 76 10.49 -3.60 9.39
N THR A 77 9.79 -4.30 10.26
CA THR A 77 10.34 -5.38 11.07
C THR A 77 10.04 -6.77 10.52
N THR A 78 9.21 -6.82 9.48
CA THR A 78 8.81 -8.04 8.82
C THR A 78 8.91 -7.84 7.32
N ILE A 79 9.66 -8.69 6.64
CA ILE A 79 9.59 -8.79 5.18
C ILE A 79 8.41 -9.71 4.89
N ALA A 80 7.34 -9.21 4.28
CA ALA A 80 6.28 -10.08 3.81
C ALA A 80 6.85 -11.06 2.76
N PRO A 81 6.55 -12.37 2.82
CA PRO A 81 6.97 -13.31 1.80
C PRO A 81 6.46 -12.85 0.42
N ARG A 82 7.34 -12.80 -0.57
CA ARG A 82 6.96 -12.45 -1.94
C ARG A 82 6.41 -13.70 -2.65
N TYR A 83 5.38 -13.52 -3.46
CA TYR A 83 4.88 -14.57 -4.34
C TYR A 83 5.99 -15.03 -5.30
N SER A 84 6.25 -16.34 -5.34
CA SER A 84 7.21 -16.95 -6.28
C SER A 84 6.44 -17.76 -7.32
N PRO A 85 6.38 -17.31 -8.59
CA PRO A 85 5.62 -17.99 -9.64
C PRO A 85 6.08 -19.43 -9.91
N ALA A 86 7.34 -19.75 -9.59
CA ALA A 86 7.93 -21.06 -9.85
C ALA A 86 7.40 -22.19 -8.94
N GLU A 87 6.89 -21.86 -7.75
CA GLU A 87 6.52 -22.87 -6.73
C GLU A 87 5.02 -22.93 -6.43
N ARG A 88 4.18 -22.18 -7.17
CA ARG A 88 2.72 -22.06 -6.94
C ARG A 88 2.37 -21.86 -5.44
N GLY A 89 2.90 -20.81 -4.84
CA GLY A 89 2.58 -20.48 -3.45
C GLY A 89 3.24 -19.20 -2.95
N ILE A 90 2.83 -18.78 -1.74
CA ILE A 90 3.51 -17.74 -0.96
C ILE A 90 4.75 -18.40 -0.34
N ALA A 91 5.92 -18.17 -0.92
CA ALA A 91 7.18 -18.67 -0.40
C ALA A 91 8.05 -17.47 0.03
N SER A 92 8.48 -17.43 1.29
CA SER A 92 9.55 -16.50 1.69
C SER A 92 10.78 -16.77 0.82
N PRO A 93 11.52 -15.73 0.37
CA PRO A 93 12.83 -15.95 -0.26
C PRO A 93 13.72 -16.68 0.76
N GLY A 94 13.89 -17.99 0.59
CA GLY A 94 14.64 -18.85 1.51
C GLY A 94 13.86 -19.94 2.27
N GLY A 95 12.56 -20.15 2.02
CA GLY A 95 11.82 -21.31 2.57
C GLY A 95 11.63 -21.31 4.09
N THR A 96 11.75 -20.15 4.75
CA THR A 96 11.61 -20.00 6.20
C THR A 96 10.14 -19.92 6.64
N GLN A 97 9.76 -20.76 7.61
CA GLN A 97 8.47 -20.71 8.30
C GLN A 97 8.52 -19.71 9.46
N ALA A 98 7.53 -18.82 9.57
CA ALA A 98 7.44 -17.83 10.64
C ALA A 98 6.92 -18.44 11.95
N ASN A 99 7.71 -18.35 13.03
CA ASN A 99 7.30 -18.78 14.38
C ASN A 99 7.17 -17.55 15.31
N TYR A 100 6.09 -17.51 16.10
CA TYR A 100 5.74 -16.40 17.01
C TYR A 100 6.57 -16.43 18.30
N VAL A 101 7.19 -15.30 18.70
CA VAL A 101 7.87 -15.16 20.00
C VAL A 101 7.41 -13.87 20.70
N GLN A 102 7.15 -13.93 22.01
CA GLN A 102 6.61 -12.81 22.81
C GLN A 102 7.63 -11.72 23.17
N SER A 103 8.92 -11.95 22.91
CA SER A 103 10.00 -10.99 23.11
C SER A 103 11.12 -11.27 22.09
N ALA A 104 11.71 -10.21 21.54
CA ALA A 104 12.88 -10.36 20.67
C ALA A 104 14.12 -10.63 21.54
N PRO A 105 14.92 -11.67 21.25
CA PRO A 105 16.14 -11.97 22.02
C PRO A 105 17.32 -11.03 21.68
N TYR A 106 17.08 -9.98 20.92
CA TYR A 106 18.09 -9.02 20.44
C TYR A 106 17.65 -7.58 20.68
N THR A 107 18.62 -6.68 20.76
CA THR A 107 18.40 -5.23 20.91
C THR A 107 18.57 -4.50 19.58
N ILE A 108 17.96 -3.31 19.48
CA ILE A 108 18.17 -2.40 18.35
C ILE A 108 18.80 -1.08 18.79
N LYS A 109 19.82 -0.65 18.04
CA LYS A 109 20.32 0.74 18.03
C LYS A 109 19.87 1.42 16.75
N PHE A 110 19.24 2.58 16.88
CA PHE A 110 18.73 3.37 15.76
C PHE A 110 19.30 4.78 15.84
N ASP A 111 20.02 5.17 14.81
CA ASP A 111 20.59 6.50 14.62
C ASP A 111 20.04 7.03 13.28
N CYS A 112 19.27 8.12 13.33
CA CYS A 112 18.61 8.67 12.16
C CYS A 112 18.88 10.16 12.05
N GLN A 113 19.55 10.57 10.97
CA GLN A 113 19.82 11.97 10.66
C GLN A 113 18.68 12.51 9.80
N VAL A 114 18.01 13.56 10.27
CA VAL A 114 16.99 14.28 9.49
C VAL A 114 17.61 15.60 9.03
N ASP A 115 17.94 15.70 7.75
CA ASP A 115 18.56 16.91 7.20
C ASP A 115 17.62 18.12 7.38
N LYS A 116 18.16 19.23 7.91
CA LYS A 116 17.41 20.49 8.07
C LYS A 116 17.25 21.24 6.75
N LEU A 117 18.07 20.90 5.77
CA LEU A 117 18.07 21.52 4.45
C LEU A 117 16.67 21.45 3.85
N ASP A 118 16.19 22.63 3.46
CA ASP A 118 14.91 22.87 2.83
C ASP A 118 13.65 22.61 3.70
N GLN A 119 13.69 21.80 4.74
CA GLN A 119 12.50 21.46 5.52
C GLN A 119 12.29 22.44 6.68
N HIS A 120 11.17 23.17 6.68
CA HIS A 120 10.72 23.87 7.88
C HIS A 120 10.12 22.84 8.87
N VAL A 121 10.93 21.96 9.42
CA VAL A 121 10.49 20.92 10.38
C VAL A 121 9.88 21.60 11.60
N ALA A 122 8.61 21.31 11.86
CA ALA A 122 7.87 21.78 13.03
C ALA A 122 8.13 20.87 14.23
N CYS A 123 8.09 19.56 14.00
CA CYS A 123 8.20 18.55 15.04
C CYS A 123 8.71 17.24 14.45
N ILE A 124 9.51 16.49 15.23
CA ILE A 124 9.87 15.10 14.94
C ILE A 124 9.32 14.25 16.07
N SER A 125 8.54 13.24 15.74
CA SER A 125 7.90 12.35 16.70
C SER A 125 7.93 10.90 16.22
N SER A 126 7.58 9.97 17.11
CA SER A 126 7.47 8.56 16.76
C SER A 126 6.23 7.98 17.44
N PRO A 127 5.22 7.50 16.67
CA PRO A 127 4.07 6.81 17.24
C PRO A 127 4.41 5.37 17.67
N SER A 128 5.59 4.87 17.29
CA SER A 128 6.00 3.48 17.50
C SER A 128 6.87 3.29 18.73
N HIS A 129 7.86 4.18 18.96
CA HIS A 129 8.87 4.03 20.00
C HIS A 129 9.19 5.41 20.61
N PRO A 130 9.54 5.49 21.91
CA PRO A 130 10.06 6.72 22.48
C PRO A 130 11.40 7.11 21.83
N ILE A 131 11.50 8.35 21.38
CA ILE A 131 12.70 8.91 20.73
C ILE A 131 13.27 10.09 21.52
N MET A 132 14.56 10.35 21.31
CA MET A 132 15.22 11.59 21.66
C MET A 132 15.71 12.25 20.37
N VAL A 133 15.56 13.57 20.30
CA VAL A 133 15.99 14.37 19.16
C VAL A 133 17.05 15.34 19.66
N ASP A 134 18.25 15.25 19.08
CA ASP A 134 19.33 16.21 19.32
C ASP A 134 19.27 17.33 18.27
N PHE A 135 19.36 18.57 18.76
CA PHE A 135 19.27 19.82 18.01
C PHE A 135 20.62 20.54 17.90
N ASN A 136 21.71 19.95 18.43
CA ASN A 136 23.02 20.61 18.54
C ASN A 136 23.76 20.77 17.21
N ASP A 137 23.52 19.90 16.24
CA ASP A 137 24.12 20.01 14.90
C ASP A 137 23.42 21.09 14.08
N GLU A 138 24.13 21.80 13.19
CA GLU A 138 23.54 22.87 12.37
C GLU A 138 22.81 22.33 11.13
N ASP A 139 23.25 21.20 10.58
CA ASP A 139 22.82 20.68 9.28
C ASP A 139 21.72 19.62 9.38
N PHE A 140 21.64 18.88 10.50
CA PHE A 140 20.63 17.83 10.70
C PHE A 140 20.11 17.76 12.15
N PHE A 141 18.99 17.07 12.35
CA PHE A 141 18.52 16.60 13.65
C PHE A 141 18.93 15.13 13.83
N LEU A 142 19.56 14.77 14.95
CA LEU A 142 19.88 13.38 15.24
C LEU A 142 18.77 12.75 16.08
N VAL A 143 18.08 11.78 15.51
CA VAL A 143 17.00 11.04 16.15
C VAL A 143 17.53 9.69 16.62
N THR A 144 17.37 9.41 17.91
CA THR A 144 17.77 8.14 18.54
C THR A 144 16.63 7.58 19.39
N LEU A 145 16.67 6.29 19.69
CA LEU A 145 15.72 5.71 20.65
C LEU A 145 16.07 6.17 22.07
N SER A 146 15.06 6.53 22.88
CA SER A 146 15.31 7.01 24.25
C SER A 146 15.87 5.92 25.18
N LYS A 147 15.73 4.65 24.81
CA LYS A 147 16.17 3.49 25.62
C LYS A 147 17.18 2.66 24.83
N GLN A 148 18.29 2.30 25.49
CA GLN A 148 19.38 1.52 24.88
C GLN A 148 19.00 0.05 24.62
N ASP A 149 18.16 -0.56 25.46
CA ASP A 149 17.70 -1.95 25.32
C ASP A 149 16.30 -2.04 24.70
N THR A 150 16.07 -1.27 23.64
CA THR A 150 14.80 -1.35 22.91
C THR A 150 14.75 -2.66 22.12
N GLN A 151 13.67 -3.41 22.28
CA GLN A 151 13.38 -4.58 21.45
C GLN A 151 12.60 -4.15 20.21
N LEU A 152 12.89 -4.78 19.08
CA LEU A 152 12.24 -4.47 17.81
C LEU A 152 10.94 -5.28 17.63
N ASP A 153 9.93 -5.02 18.47
CA ASP A 153 8.66 -5.77 18.50
C ASP A 153 7.59 -5.27 17.50
N ARG A 154 7.90 -4.17 16.81
CA ARG A 154 7.06 -3.50 15.80
C ARG A 154 7.90 -2.58 14.93
N ASP A 155 7.33 -2.17 13.80
CA ASP A 155 7.94 -1.20 12.89
C ASP A 155 8.36 0.08 13.60
N ILE A 156 9.56 0.58 13.29
CA ILE A 156 9.99 1.91 13.72
C ILE A 156 9.40 2.91 12.74
N ILE A 157 8.57 3.81 13.26
CA ILE A 157 7.89 4.86 12.52
C ILE A 157 8.41 6.19 13.06
N ILE A 158 8.94 7.04 12.18
CA ILE A 158 9.34 8.41 12.47
C ILE A 158 8.46 9.35 11.65
N ASP A 159 7.77 10.25 12.33
CA ASP A 159 6.89 11.26 11.74
C ASP A 159 7.56 12.63 11.84
N ILE A 160 7.77 13.28 10.70
CA ILE A 160 8.37 14.61 10.57
C ILE A 160 7.29 15.57 10.10
N GLU A 161 6.75 16.36 11.03
CA GLU A 161 5.75 17.38 10.74
C GLU A 161 6.43 18.61 10.14
N LEU A 162 5.90 19.13 9.03
CA LEU A 162 6.39 20.35 8.39
C LEU A 162 5.53 21.55 8.79
N SER A 163 6.17 22.69 9.06
CA SER A 163 5.48 23.94 9.46
C SER A 163 4.85 24.71 8.30
N LYS A 164 5.11 24.33 7.05
CA LYS A 164 4.48 24.90 5.85
C LYS A 164 4.23 23.82 4.79
N THR A 165 3.14 23.96 4.06
CA THR A 165 2.91 23.23 2.81
C THR A 165 3.91 23.71 1.76
N ARG A 166 4.61 22.77 1.12
CA ARG A 166 5.60 23.08 0.08
C ARG A 166 4.93 23.22 -1.29
N THR A 167 5.72 23.75 -2.23
CA THR A 167 5.45 23.78 -3.67
C THR A 167 5.14 22.39 -4.25
N ASN A 168 4.40 22.37 -5.36
CA ASN A 168 3.85 21.18 -6.05
C ASN A 168 4.88 20.16 -6.55
N THR A 169 6.16 20.40 -6.30
CA THR A 169 7.27 19.57 -6.74
C THR A 169 8.32 19.54 -5.64
N ILE A 170 8.75 18.35 -5.28
CA ILE A 170 9.86 18.13 -4.37
C ILE A 170 10.94 17.36 -5.12
N VAL A 171 12.19 17.81 -4.97
CA VAL A 171 13.34 17.21 -5.63
C VAL A 171 14.34 16.77 -4.55
N ALA A 172 14.76 15.51 -4.58
CA ALA A 172 15.95 15.03 -3.89
C ALA A 172 17.04 14.77 -4.93
N ILE A 173 18.23 15.34 -4.71
CA ILE A 173 19.36 15.27 -5.65
C ILE A 173 20.53 14.58 -4.96
N GLU A 174 21.01 13.49 -5.56
CA GLU A 174 22.28 12.84 -5.24
C GLU A 174 23.25 12.96 -6.41
N LYS A 175 24.54 12.66 -6.17
CA LYS A 175 25.61 12.77 -7.18
C LYS A 175 25.29 12.07 -8.52
N SER A 176 24.50 11.01 -8.49
CA SER A 176 24.16 10.19 -9.66
C SER A 176 22.67 9.89 -9.81
N ALA A 177 21.80 10.47 -8.97
CA ALA A 177 20.38 10.16 -8.97
C ALA A 177 19.53 11.40 -8.66
N LEU A 178 18.33 11.44 -9.24
CA LEU A 178 17.35 12.50 -9.03
C LEU A 178 16.01 11.85 -8.72
N MET A 179 15.41 12.18 -7.58
CA MET A 179 14.03 11.85 -7.28
C MET A 179 13.19 13.11 -7.40
N VAL A 180 12.17 13.08 -8.25
CA VAL A 180 11.22 14.19 -8.43
C VAL A 180 9.82 13.70 -8.09
N SER A 181 9.22 14.27 -7.06
CA SER A 181 7.85 13.98 -6.66
C SER A 181 6.95 15.17 -7.01
N PHE A 182 5.87 14.92 -7.76
CA PHE A 182 4.87 15.92 -8.13
C PHE A 182 3.63 15.72 -7.28
N MET A 183 3.34 16.68 -6.41
CA MET A 183 2.21 16.66 -5.48
C MET A 183 1.30 17.83 -5.82
N PRO A 184 0.24 17.63 -6.63
CA PRO A 184 -0.70 18.70 -6.93
C PRO A 184 -1.38 19.16 -5.64
N ASN A 185 -1.46 20.46 -5.43
CA ASN A 185 -2.19 21.04 -4.31
C ASN A 185 -3.68 21.20 -4.66
N GLU A 186 -4.48 21.62 -3.68
CA GLU A 186 -5.93 21.79 -3.86
C GLU A 186 -6.27 22.80 -4.98
N GLU A 187 -5.50 23.90 -5.11
CA GLU A 187 -5.68 24.87 -6.19
C GLU A 187 -5.37 24.28 -7.57
N ASP A 188 -4.34 23.45 -7.69
CA ASP A 188 -4.00 22.77 -8.96
C ASP A 188 -5.12 21.82 -9.38
N CYS A 189 -5.68 21.10 -8.40
CA CYS A 189 -6.81 20.19 -8.61
C CYS A 189 -8.06 20.96 -9.07
N GLN A 190 -8.28 22.15 -8.52
CA GLN A 190 -9.39 23.04 -8.91
C GLN A 190 -9.18 23.65 -10.31
N ARG A 191 -7.95 24.05 -10.66
CA ARG A 191 -7.61 24.63 -11.98
C ARG A 191 -7.73 23.61 -13.13
N GLY A 192 -7.48 22.34 -12.86
CA GLY A 192 -7.69 21.23 -13.81
C GLY A 192 -9.14 20.75 -13.91
N SER A 193 -9.99 21.06 -12.92
CA SER A 193 -11.38 20.62 -12.81
C SER A 193 -12.34 21.58 -13.53
N ASN A 194 -12.13 21.81 -14.81
CA ASN A 194 -13.20 22.34 -15.65
C ASN A 194 -14.18 21.20 -15.96
N ASN A 195 -15.17 21.00 -15.09
CA ASN A 195 -16.38 20.21 -15.37
C ASN A 195 -16.18 18.72 -15.77
N ALA A 196 -15.03 18.12 -15.46
CA ALA A 196 -14.80 16.70 -15.76
C ALA A 196 -15.75 15.84 -14.93
N MET A 197 -16.64 15.11 -15.61
CA MET A 197 -17.56 14.17 -15.01
C MET A 197 -16.77 12.96 -14.50
N ASN A 198 -16.66 12.82 -13.18
CA ASN A 198 -15.96 11.69 -12.57
C ASN A 198 -16.86 10.46 -12.60
N GLU A 199 -16.47 9.43 -13.36
CA GLU A 199 -17.17 8.15 -13.44
C GLU A 199 -16.48 7.09 -12.58
N PHE A 200 -17.21 6.50 -11.63
CA PHE A 200 -16.74 5.44 -10.74
C PHE A 200 -17.56 4.16 -10.94
N LEU A 201 -16.93 3.10 -11.42
CA LEU A 201 -17.61 1.82 -11.61
C LEU A 201 -17.02 0.76 -10.69
N PHE A 202 -17.90 0.07 -9.99
CA PHE A 202 -17.51 -1.04 -9.11
C PHE A 202 -17.85 -2.35 -9.81
N VAL A 203 -16.84 -3.12 -10.20
CA VAL A 203 -17.00 -4.43 -10.83
C VAL A 203 -16.75 -5.49 -9.77
N ILE A 204 -17.79 -6.21 -9.36
CA ILE A 204 -17.76 -7.08 -8.19
C ILE A 204 -17.97 -8.53 -8.62
N ASP A 205 -17.05 -9.38 -8.21
CA ASP A 205 -17.12 -10.80 -8.40
C ASP A 205 -18.21 -11.41 -7.49
N CYS A 206 -19.16 -12.09 -8.10
CA CYS A 206 -20.24 -12.83 -7.46
C CYS A 206 -20.22 -14.31 -7.92
N SER A 207 -19.06 -14.81 -8.34
CA SER A 207 -18.84 -16.21 -8.69
C SER A 207 -18.94 -17.13 -7.47
N GLY A 208 -19.00 -18.45 -7.70
CA GLY A 208 -19.15 -19.44 -6.64
C GLY A 208 -18.04 -19.43 -5.59
N SER A 209 -16.79 -19.10 -5.98
CA SER A 209 -15.62 -19.05 -5.09
C SER A 209 -15.74 -17.95 -4.02
N MET A 210 -16.56 -16.94 -4.28
CA MET A 210 -16.86 -15.85 -3.35
C MET A 210 -17.77 -16.28 -2.17
N LYS A 211 -18.34 -17.50 -2.20
CA LYS A 211 -19.03 -18.09 -1.05
C LYS A 211 -18.08 -18.48 0.07
N ASP A 212 -16.86 -18.85 -0.27
CA ASP A 212 -15.89 -19.35 0.69
C ASP A 212 -15.46 -18.24 1.65
N ASP A 213 -15.24 -18.60 2.91
CA ASP A 213 -14.73 -17.72 3.98
C ASP A 213 -15.43 -16.35 4.09
N ASN A 214 -16.72 -16.29 3.72
CA ASN A 214 -17.52 -15.07 3.73
C ASN A 214 -16.91 -13.92 2.90
N LYS A 215 -16.17 -14.24 1.81
CA LYS A 215 -15.58 -13.25 0.88
C LYS A 215 -16.65 -12.29 0.33
N ILE A 216 -17.82 -12.81 -0.06
CA ILE A 216 -18.94 -11.96 -0.51
C ILE A 216 -19.43 -11.01 0.60
N GLY A 217 -19.41 -11.44 1.86
CA GLY A 217 -19.71 -10.58 3.01
C GLY A 217 -18.68 -9.48 3.21
N LEU A 218 -17.40 -9.75 2.97
CA LEU A 218 -16.34 -8.74 2.95
C LEU A 218 -16.53 -7.76 1.78
N ALA A 219 -16.87 -8.26 0.58
CA ALA A 219 -17.20 -7.44 -0.58
C ALA A 219 -18.34 -6.45 -0.26
N ARG A 220 -19.43 -6.91 0.36
CA ARG A 220 -20.54 -6.05 0.79
C ARG A 220 -20.09 -4.94 1.74
N LYS A 221 -19.26 -5.26 2.74
CA LYS A 221 -18.74 -4.27 3.69
C LYS A 221 -17.85 -3.23 3.00
N ALA A 222 -16.92 -3.68 2.15
CA ALA A 222 -16.06 -2.79 1.37
C ALA A 222 -16.89 -1.88 0.45
N MET A 223 -17.88 -2.44 -0.23
CA MET A 223 -18.76 -1.69 -1.11
C MET A 223 -19.61 -0.63 -0.41
N LEU A 224 -20.10 -0.90 0.79
CA LEU A 224 -20.79 0.12 1.59
C LEU A 224 -19.85 1.28 1.97
N LEU A 225 -18.57 1.00 2.25
CA LEU A 225 -17.57 2.04 2.51
C LEU A 225 -17.27 2.84 1.25
N PHE A 226 -17.07 2.18 0.12
CA PHE A 226 -16.80 2.84 -1.16
C PHE A 226 -17.95 3.71 -1.63
N LEU A 227 -19.20 3.21 -1.53
CA LEU A 227 -20.39 3.98 -1.90
C LEU A 227 -20.49 5.27 -1.07
N LYS A 228 -20.24 5.19 0.24
CA LYS A 228 -20.24 6.36 1.14
C LYS A 228 -19.06 7.30 0.93
N GLY A 229 -17.94 6.80 0.41
CA GLY A 229 -16.75 7.57 0.11
C GLY A 229 -16.74 8.22 -1.27
N LEU A 230 -17.79 8.05 -2.08
CA LEU A 230 -17.86 8.65 -3.41
C LEU A 230 -17.85 10.19 -3.33
N PRO A 231 -17.09 10.88 -4.20
CA PRO A 231 -17.11 12.34 -4.29
C PRO A 231 -18.49 12.88 -4.67
N VAL A 232 -18.81 14.09 -4.21
CA VAL A 232 -20.02 14.80 -4.61
C VAL A 232 -19.97 15.11 -6.11
N LYS A 233 -21.13 15.11 -6.79
CA LYS A 233 -21.29 15.35 -8.25
C LYS A 233 -20.58 14.33 -9.14
N CYS A 234 -20.27 13.13 -8.62
CA CYS A 234 -19.78 12.04 -9.45
C CYS A 234 -20.93 11.23 -10.08
N HIS A 235 -20.58 10.36 -11.02
CA HIS A 235 -21.45 9.34 -11.55
C HIS A 235 -20.90 7.96 -11.21
N PHE A 236 -21.78 7.00 -10.98
CA PHE A 236 -21.37 5.66 -10.60
C PHE A 236 -22.25 4.55 -11.18
N ASN A 237 -21.75 3.32 -11.13
CA ASN A 237 -22.53 2.10 -11.34
C ASN A 237 -21.90 0.94 -10.55
N ILE A 238 -22.71 -0.07 -10.24
CA ILE A 238 -22.26 -1.31 -9.63
C ILE A 238 -22.56 -2.45 -10.61
N ILE A 239 -21.53 -3.17 -11.04
CA ILE A 239 -21.62 -4.26 -11.99
C ILE A 239 -21.23 -5.54 -11.27
N ARG A 240 -22.18 -6.45 -11.07
CA ARG A 240 -21.88 -7.78 -10.56
C ARG A 240 -21.50 -8.69 -11.72
N PHE A 241 -20.50 -9.54 -11.57
CA PHE A 241 -20.13 -10.51 -12.61
C PHE A 241 -19.90 -11.91 -12.05
N GLY A 242 -20.08 -12.89 -12.92
CA GLY A 242 -19.79 -14.30 -12.72
C GLY A 242 -19.69 -14.96 -14.09
N SER A 243 -20.52 -15.96 -14.40
CA SER A 243 -20.69 -16.46 -15.78
C SER A 243 -21.31 -15.43 -16.73
N ASN A 244 -22.10 -14.51 -16.19
CA ASN A 244 -22.65 -13.34 -16.88
C ASN A 244 -22.39 -12.09 -16.03
N PHE A 245 -22.66 -10.89 -16.56
CA PHE A 245 -22.57 -9.66 -15.79
C PHE A 245 -23.91 -8.91 -15.73
N LEU A 246 -24.15 -8.21 -14.62
CA LEU A 246 -25.38 -7.52 -14.28
C LEU A 246 -25.05 -6.11 -13.77
N PRO A 247 -25.18 -5.06 -14.59
CA PRO A 247 -25.08 -3.68 -14.13
C PRO A 247 -26.33 -3.29 -13.33
N LEU A 248 -26.17 -2.49 -12.27
CA LEU A 248 -27.28 -1.92 -11.49
C LEU A 248 -28.12 -1.00 -12.38
N PHE A 249 -27.46 -0.13 -13.13
CA PHE A 249 -28.07 0.70 -14.15
C PHE A 249 -27.81 0.06 -15.51
N GLY A 250 -28.79 -0.66 -16.07
CA GLY A 250 -28.64 -1.36 -17.34
C GLY A 250 -28.97 -0.50 -18.57
N ASP A 251 -29.70 0.59 -18.38
CA ASP A 251 -30.10 1.54 -19.42
C ASP A 251 -29.01 2.58 -19.72
N GLN A 252 -28.13 2.84 -18.77
CA GLN A 252 -27.01 3.80 -18.88
C GLN A 252 -25.75 3.23 -18.23
N VAL A 253 -24.58 3.66 -18.70
CA VAL A 253 -23.29 3.14 -18.21
C VAL A 253 -23.06 3.53 -16.75
N THR A 254 -23.45 4.73 -16.37
CA THR A 254 -23.38 5.28 -15.01
C THR A 254 -24.54 6.25 -14.77
N ARG A 255 -24.89 6.48 -13.50
CA ARG A 255 -25.85 7.51 -13.10
C ARG A 255 -25.28 8.41 -12.01
N GLU A 256 -25.85 9.59 -11.84
CA GLU A 256 -25.43 10.56 -10.83
C GLU A 256 -25.51 9.97 -9.41
N TYR A 257 -24.52 10.30 -8.58
CA TYR A 257 -24.53 10.01 -7.16
C TYR A 257 -25.51 10.92 -6.43
N ASN A 258 -26.74 10.42 -6.20
CA ASN A 258 -27.84 11.11 -5.52
C ASN A 258 -28.61 10.14 -4.59
N GLU A 259 -29.45 10.66 -3.71
CA GLU A 259 -30.15 9.87 -2.68
C GLU A 259 -30.95 8.67 -3.23
N MET A 260 -31.62 8.86 -4.37
CA MET A 260 -32.42 7.82 -5.02
C MET A 260 -31.54 6.67 -5.53
N ASN A 261 -30.53 6.99 -6.33
CA ASN A 261 -29.61 6.00 -6.91
C ASN A 261 -28.76 5.33 -5.83
N THR A 262 -28.37 6.06 -4.79
CA THR A 262 -27.64 5.53 -3.63
C THR A 262 -28.49 4.52 -2.87
N SER A 263 -29.78 4.80 -2.66
CA SER A 263 -30.70 3.86 -2.00
C SER A 263 -30.86 2.55 -2.79
N GLN A 264 -30.92 2.63 -4.13
CA GLN A 264 -30.94 1.45 -4.99
C GLN A 264 -29.64 0.65 -4.91
N ALA A 265 -28.50 1.34 -4.88
CA ALA A 265 -27.19 0.72 -4.73
C ALA A 265 -27.02 0.04 -3.36
N GLU A 266 -27.47 0.68 -2.27
CA GLU A 266 -27.45 0.09 -0.93
C GLU A 266 -28.29 -1.19 -0.86
N ALA A 267 -29.49 -1.19 -1.45
CA ALA A 267 -30.35 -2.37 -1.52
C ALA A 267 -29.67 -3.51 -2.30
N LEU A 268 -29.05 -3.21 -3.45
CA LEU A 268 -28.29 -4.18 -4.23
C LEU A 268 -27.13 -4.76 -3.41
N ILE A 269 -26.34 -3.89 -2.76
CA ILE A 269 -25.19 -4.32 -1.96
C ILE A 269 -25.64 -5.20 -0.79
N GLN A 270 -26.70 -4.85 -0.09
CA GLN A 270 -27.19 -5.63 1.05
C GLN A 270 -27.64 -7.03 0.64
N GLY A 271 -28.35 -7.13 -0.50
CA GLY A 271 -28.85 -8.39 -1.08
C GLY A 271 -27.86 -9.12 -2.00
N MET A 272 -26.61 -8.66 -2.09
CA MET A 272 -25.62 -9.27 -2.97
C MET A 272 -25.18 -10.66 -2.45
N GLU A 273 -25.28 -11.66 -3.32
CA GLU A 273 -24.86 -13.04 -3.07
C GLU A 273 -23.90 -13.52 -4.16
N ALA A 274 -23.16 -14.59 -3.86
CA ALA A 274 -22.25 -15.26 -4.78
C ALA A 274 -23.02 -16.28 -5.65
N ASP A 275 -23.93 -15.78 -6.48
CA ASP A 275 -24.94 -16.56 -7.19
C ASP A 275 -24.77 -16.57 -8.72
N LEU A 276 -23.71 -15.96 -9.25
CA LEU A 276 -23.51 -15.78 -10.69
C LEU A 276 -22.69 -16.88 -11.38
N GLY A 277 -22.30 -17.95 -10.67
CA GLY A 277 -21.66 -19.12 -11.27
C GLY A 277 -20.15 -18.98 -11.43
N GLY A 278 -19.64 -19.05 -12.66
CA GLY A 278 -18.20 -18.96 -12.99
C GLY A 278 -17.63 -17.56 -12.87
N THR A 279 -16.44 -17.31 -13.44
CA THR A 279 -15.66 -16.06 -13.25
C THR A 279 -15.23 -15.46 -14.60
N GLU A 280 -16.17 -14.86 -15.33
CA GLU A 280 -15.96 -14.30 -16.68
C GLU A 280 -15.84 -12.77 -16.65
N LEU A 281 -14.64 -12.27 -16.34
CA LEU A 281 -14.36 -10.82 -16.27
C LEU A 281 -14.25 -10.14 -17.66
N LEU A 282 -14.09 -10.90 -18.72
CA LEU A 282 -13.81 -10.34 -20.04
C LEU A 282 -15.01 -9.61 -20.64
N GLU A 283 -16.22 -10.14 -20.46
CA GLU A 283 -17.46 -9.54 -20.95
C GLU A 283 -17.79 -8.17 -20.34
N PRO A 284 -17.76 -7.98 -19.00
CA PRO A 284 -17.98 -6.64 -18.44
C PRO A 284 -16.93 -5.64 -18.91
N LEU A 285 -15.66 -6.02 -19.07
CA LEU A 285 -14.62 -5.13 -19.61
C LEU A 285 -14.86 -4.78 -21.08
N ARG A 286 -15.31 -5.72 -21.92
CA ARG A 286 -15.69 -5.44 -23.33
C ARG A 286 -16.85 -4.47 -23.40
N TRP A 287 -17.84 -4.62 -22.52
CA TRP A 287 -18.95 -3.68 -22.40
C TRP A 287 -18.45 -2.28 -22.00
N LEU A 288 -17.52 -2.18 -21.05
CA LEU A 288 -16.92 -0.90 -20.66
C LEU A 288 -16.13 -0.26 -21.80
N LYS A 289 -15.34 -1.04 -22.54
CA LYS A 289 -14.60 -0.57 -23.72
C LYS A 289 -15.55 -0.01 -24.77
N LYS A 290 -16.63 -0.74 -25.10
CA LYS A 290 -17.61 -0.30 -26.09
C LYS A 290 -18.26 1.03 -25.69
N ASN A 291 -18.43 1.25 -24.39
CA ASN A 291 -19.04 2.44 -23.83
C ASN A 291 -17.99 3.42 -23.30
N HIS A 292 -17.16 3.98 -24.18
CA HIS A 292 -16.10 4.92 -23.80
C HIS A 292 -16.62 6.09 -22.94
N PRO A 293 -15.85 6.55 -21.94
CA PRO A 293 -16.21 7.74 -21.17
C PRO A 293 -16.22 8.98 -22.07
N PRO A 294 -16.96 10.05 -21.69
CA PRO A 294 -16.95 11.31 -22.43
C PRO A 294 -15.54 11.87 -22.61
N VAL A 295 -15.32 12.59 -23.72
CA VAL A 295 -14.01 13.19 -24.03
C VAL A 295 -13.55 14.10 -22.88
N GLY A 296 -12.33 13.88 -22.41
CA GLY A 296 -11.74 14.63 -21.29
C GLY A 296 -12.07 14.07 -19.90
N CYS A 297 -12.91 13.04 -19.80
CA CYS A 297 -13.21 12.35 -18.55
C CYS A 297 -12.36 11.08 -18.41
N VAL A 298 -11.92 10.78 -17.19
CA VAL A 298 -11.21 9.54 -16.86
C VAL A 298 -12.15 8.66 -16.04
N ARG A 299 -12.42 7.46 -16.56
CA ARG A 299 -13.22 6.46 -15.85
C ARG A 299 -12.36 5.72 -14.84
N GLN A 300 -12.87 5.57 -13.63
CA GLN A 300 -12.23 4.80 -12.56
C GLN A 300 -13.02 3.53 -12.31
N VAL A 301 -12.38 2.38 -12.47
CA VAL A 301 -12.99 1.06 -12.25
C VAL A 301 -12.33 0.42 -11.04
N PHE A 302 -13.14 -0.02 -10.08
CA PHE A 302 -12.69 -0.76 -8.91
C PHE A 302 -13.19 -2.20 -9.04
N LEU A 303 -12.26 -3.12 -9.29
CA LEU A 303 -12.52 -4.55 -9.41
C LEU A 303 -12.36 -5.22 -8.04
N LEU A 304 -13.39 -5.89 -7.54
CA LEU A 304 -13.34 -6.68 -6.31
C LEU A 304 -13.50 -8.15 -6.67
N THR A 305 -12.48 -8.97 -6.41
CA THR A 305 -12.46 -10.40 -6.76
C THR A 305 -11.56 -11.18 -5.79
N ASP A 306 -11.73 -12.49 -5.70
CA ASP A 306 -10.82 -13.38 -4.96
C ASP A 306 -9.67 -13.92 -5.82
N GLY A 307 -9.61 -13.54 -7.10
CA GLY A 307 -8.45 -13.74 -7.98
C GLY A 307 -8.51 -14.98 -8.87
N GLU A 308 -9.62 -15.74 -8.88
CA GLU A 308 -9.77 -16.95 -9.69
C GLU A 308 -10.18 -16.65 -11.16
N VAL A 309 -9.45 -15.74 -11.83
CA VAL A 309 -9.68 -15.40 -13.24
C VAL A 309 -8.81 -16.29 -14.15
N SER A 310 -9.42 -17.06 -15.04
CA SER A 310 -8.72 -18.00 -15.93
C SER A 310 -8.08 -17.34 -17.17
N ASN A 311 -8.63 -16.21 -17.64
CA ASN A 311 -8.27 -15.57 -18.91
C ASN A 311 -7.41 -14.29 -18.72
N VAL A 312 -6.37 -14.38 -17.90
CA VAL A 312 -5.56 -13.23 -17.47
C VAL A 312 -4.96 -12.43 -18.64
N ASP A 313 -4.34 -13.09 -19.62
CA ASP A 313 -3.69 -12.40 -20.76
C ASP A 313 -4.68 -11.59 -21.60
N GLN A 314 -5.88 -12.12 -21.82
CA GLN A 314 -6.91 -11.43 -22.60
C GLN A 314 -7.47 -10.22 -21.86
N VAL A 315 -7.64 -10.35 -20.53
CA VAL A 315 -8.04 -9.25 -19.66
C VAL A 315 -6.98 -8.15 -19.67
N ILE A 316 -5.70 -8.48 -19.49
CA ILE A 316 -4.59 -7.51 -19.48
C ILE A 316 -4.51 -6.76 -20.83
N ASN A 317 -4.58 -7.48 -21.95
CA ASN A 317 -4.57 -6.86 -23.28
C ASN A 317 -5.73 -5.87 -23.46
N LEU A 318 -6.93 -6.23 -23.00
CA LEU A 318 -8.10 -5.36 -23.06
C LEU A 318 -7.95 -4.11 -22.16
N CYS A 319 -7.36 -4.27 -20.97
CA CYS A 319 -7.03 -3.16 -20.08
C CYS A 319 -6.05 -2.18 -20.74
N HIS A 320 -5.02 -2.69 -21.43
CA HIS A 320 -4.06 -1.84 -22.17
C HIS A 320 -4.74 -1.01 -23.26
N GLU A 321 -5.70 -1.58 -23.98
CA GLU A 321 -6.46 -0.85 -25.01
C GLU A 321 -7.34 0.27 -24.44
N MET A 322 -7.72 0.19 -23.15
CA MET A 322 -8.55 1.20 -22.47
C MET A 322 -7.73 2.22 -21.66
N ALA A 323 -6.42 2.01 -21.52
CA ALA A 323 -5.56 2.70 -20.56
C ALA A 323 -5.49 4.23 -20.75
N SER A 324 -5.78 4.75 -21.94
CA SER A 324 -5.82 6.20 -22.20
C SER A 324 -7.01 6.91 -21.54
N SER A 325 -8.07 6.18 -21.21
CA SER A 325 -9.33 6.76 -20.71
C SER A 325 -9.90 6.08 -19.47
N THR A 326 -9.33 4.95 -19.05
CA THR A 326 -9.84 4.16 -17.92
C THR A 326 -8.69 3.70 -17.04
N ARG A 327 -8.82 3.93 -15.74
CA ARG A 327 -7.94 3.42 -14.69
C ARG A 327 -8.65 2.31 -13.96
N ILE A 328 -7.98 1.16 -13.78
CA ILE A 328 -8.56 -0.01 -13.13
C ILE A 328 -7.73 -0.31 -11.87
N PHE A 329 -8.41 -0.43 -10.74
CA PHE A 329 -7.83 -0.78 -9.45
C PHE A 329 -8.43 -2.10 -9.00
N SER A 330 -7.61 -3.10 -8.68
CA SER A 330 -8.06 -4.40 -8.23
C SER A 330 -7.88 -4.58 -6.72
N PHE A 331 -8.93 -5.08 -6.07
CA PHE A 331 -8.94 -5.47 -4.67
C PHE A 331 -9.13 -6.98 -4.57
N GLY A 332 -8.11 -7.61 -4.01
CA GLY A 332 -8.14 -9.02 -3.66
C GLY A 332 -8.92 -9.30 -2.38
N LEU A 333 -9.90 -10.20 -2.44
CA LEU A 333 -10.69 -10.62 -1.28
C LEU A 333 -10.23 -12.01 -0.80
N GLY A 334 -9.75 -12.07 0.44
CA GLY A 334 -9.30 -13.31 1.09
C GLY A 334 -7.77 -13.49 1.09
N HIS A 335 -7.31 -14.65 1.57
CA HIS A 335 -5.89 -14.95 1.76
C HIS A 335 -5.17 -15.43 0.48
N SER A 336 -5.94 -15.69 -0.59
CA SER A 336 -5.43 -16.24 -1.87
C SER A 336 -5.30 -15.19 -2.97
N ALA A 337 -5.56 -13.92 -2.67
CA ALA A 337 -5.52 -12.87 -3.68
C ALA A 337 -4.08 -12.68 -4.21
N SER A 338 -3.93 -12.88 -5.52
CA SER A 338 -2.69 -12.59 -6.24
C SER A 338 -2.57 -11.09 -6.46
N THR A 339 -1.44 -10.50 -6.06
CA THR A 339 -1.04 -9.15 -6.52
C THR A 339 -0.64 -9.26 -7.99
N LEU A 340 -1.49 -8.76 -8.89
CA LEU A 340 -1.16 -8.52 -10.30
C LEU A 340 -0.61 -7.10 -10.49
#